data_AF-A0A8J1VT89-F1
#
_entry.id   AF-A0A8J1VT89-F1
#
_cell.length_a   1.000
_cell.length_b   1.000
_cell.length_c   1.000
_cell.angle_alpha   90.00
_cell.angle_beta   90.00
_cell.angle_gamma   90.00
#
_symmetry.space_group_name_H-M   'P 1'
#
loop_
_entity.id
_entity.type
_entity.pdbx_description
1 polymer ?
#
loop_
_entity_poly.entity_id
_entity_poly.type
_entity_poly.pdbx_seq_one_letter_code
_entity_poly.pdbx_strand_id
1 'polypeptide(L)'
;GLPLLFCLNTDTGLPLPDLTLYLTVSPDVGAARAAYGKERYETIQFQTEVRREFTLVADQVQARHGDDRWVEIDASGNIDMVEGRIWDSIRGTLLQDLGIIGTLWA
;
A
#
# COMPACT_ATOMS: atom_id res chain seq x y z
N GLY A 1 -20.16 -0.21 -6.65
CA GLY A 1 -19.86 0.00 -5.22
C GLY A 1 -20.20 1.42 -4.83
N LEU A 2 -19.83 1.83 -3.63
CA LEU A 2 -19.87 3.25 -3.22
C LEU A 2 -18.74 4.02 -3.93
N PRO A 3 -18.88 5.35 -4.13
CA PRO A 3 -17.81 6.15 -4.70
C PRO A 3 -16.55 6.14 -3.82
N LEU A 4 -15.36 6.18 -4.43
CA LEU A 4 -14.08 6.20 -3.69
C LEU A 4 -14.05 7.27 -2.60
N LEU A 5 -14.50 8.49 -2.91
CA LEU A 5 -14.53 9.60 -1.94
C LEU A 5 -15.39 9.29 -0.71
N PHE A 6 -16.47 8.53 -0.87
CA PHE A 6 -17.29 8.09 0.27
C PHE A 6 -16.49 7.18 1.20
N CYS A 7 -15.70 6.25 0.63
CA CYS A 7 -14.84 5.35 1.39
C CYS A 7 -13.68 6.06 2.07
N LEU A 8 -13.07 7.08 1.44
CA LEU A 8 -11.97 7.84 2.04
C LEU A 8 -12.41 8.70 3.23
N ASN A 9 -13.63 9.24 3.17
CA ASN A 9 -14.14 10.16 4.19
C ASN A 9 -14.19 9.58 5.61
N THR A 10 -14.26 8.26 5.77
CA THR A 10 -14.25 7.63 7.10
C THR A 10 -12.90 7.70 7.78
N ASP A 11 -11.82 7.79 7.00
CA ASP A 11 -10.44 7.83 7.47
C ASP A 11 -9.85 9.25 7.45
N THR A 12 -10.59 10.23 6.93
CA THR A 12 -10.18 11.64 6.93
C THR A 12 -9.96 12.12 8.36
N GLY A 13 -8.78 12.69 8.62
CA GLY A 13 -8.42 13.16 9.96
C GLY A 13 -7.47 12.22 10.72
N LEU A 14 -7.24 11.00 10.23
CA LEU A 14 -6.22 10.12 10.81
C LEU A 14 -4.81 10.71 10.64
N PRO A 15 -3.85 10.30 11.48
CA PRO A 15 -2.43 10.61 11.26
C PRO A 15 -1.98 10.19 9.86
N LEU A 16 -1.41 11.13 9.10
CA LEU A 16 -0.82 10.86 7.80
C LEU A 16 0.44 9.99 8.00
N PRO A 17 0.54 8.81 7.36
CA PRO A 17 1.75 8.02 7.40
C PRO A 17 2.93 8.75 6.76
N ASP A 18 4.12 8.60 7.33
CA ASP A 18 5.30 9.23 6.77
C ASP A 18 5.72 8.62 5.43
N LEU A 19 5.48 7.32 5.28
CA LEU A 19 5.73 6.54 4.09
C LEU A 19 4.75 5.35 4.06
N THR A 20 4.11 5.12 2.93
CA THR A 20 3.27 3.94 2.71
C THR A 20 3.96 2.99 1.73
N LEU A 21 4.18 1.74 2.16
CA LEU A 21 4.77 0.71 1.33
C LEU A 21 3.69 -0.21 0.75
N TYR A 22 3.57 -0.23 -0.57
CA TYR A 22 2.65 -1.12 -1.26
C TYR A 22 3.40 -2.34 -1.79
N LEU A 23 3.25 -3.47 -1.09
CA LEU A 23 3.89 -4.72 -1.46
C LEU A 23 3.11 -5.41 -2.58
N THR A 24 3.69 -5.43 -3.77
CA THR A 24 3.10 -6.06 -4.95
C THR A 24 3.61 -7.48 -5.11
N VAL A 25 2.70 -8.41 -5.35
CA VAL A 25 3.01 -9.81 -5.67
C VAL A 25 2.21 -10.19 -6.90
N SER A 26 2.83 -10.93 -7.83
CA SER A 26 2.08 -11.46 -8.97
C SER A 26 1.04 -12.47 -8.46
N PRO A 27 -0.16 -12.55 -9.07
CA PRO A 27 -1.19 -13.50 -8.67
C PRO A 27 -0.68 -14.95 -8.59
N ASP A 28 0.23 -15.32 -9.49
CA ASP A 28 0.85 -16.65 -9.55
C ASP A 28 1.68 -16.98 -8.30
N VAL A 29 2.43 -16.00 -7.79
CA VAL A 29 3.24 -16.15 -6.57
C VAL A 29 2.37 -16.09 -5.30
N GLY A 30 1.30 -15.29 -5.32
CA GLY A 30 0.33 -15.21 -4.21
C GLY A 30 -0.44 -16.51 -4.01
N ALA A 31 -0.87 -17.16 -5.10
CA ALA A 31 -1.59 -18.43 -5.08
C ALA A 31 -0.73 -19.61 -4.57
N ALA A 32 0.59 -19.53 -4.69
CA ALA A 32 1.53 -20.54 -4.20
C ALA A 32 1.72 -20.50 -2.66
N ARG A 33 1.28 -19.44 -1.99
CA ARG A 33 1.30 -19.36 -0.51
C ARG A 33 0.19 -20.28 0.02
N ALA A 34 0.56 -21.23 0.87
CA ALA A 34 -0.19 -22.44 1.25
C ALA A 34 -1.57 -22.26 1.94
N ALA A 35 -2.16 -21.05 1.90
CA ALA A 35 -3.45 -20.74 2.49
C ALA A 35 -4.41 -19.97 1.55
N TYR A 36 -4.02 -19.64 0.31
CA TYR A 36 -4.85 -18.87 -0.61
C TYR A 36 -6.20 -19.57 -0.91
N GLY A 37 -7.31 -18.88 -0.64
CA GLY A 37 -8.68 -19.34 -0.89
C GLY A 37 -9.44 -19.79 0.34
N LYS A 38 -8.88 -19.61 1.55
CA LYS A 38 -9.54 -19.94 2.83
C LYS A 38 -10.27 -18.74 3.43
N GLU A 39 -9.82 -17.52 3.15
CA GLU A 39 -10.47 -16.30 3.61
C GLU A 39 -11.44 -15.73 2.56
N ARG A 40 -12.44 -14.96 3.04
CA ARG A 40 -13.58 -14.47 2.24
C ARG A 40 -13.18 -13.71 0.97
N TYR A 41 -12.01 -13.07 0.97
CA TYR A 41 -11.55 -12.18 -0.09
C TYR A 41 -10.43 -12.78 -0.97
N GLU A 42 -10.06 -14.04 -0.74
CA GLU A 42 -8.99 -14.72 -1.47
C GLU A 42 -9.50 -15.37 -2.77
N THR A 43 -10.21 -14.58 -3.58
CA THR A 43 -10.60 -14.98 -4.94
C THR A 43 -9.87 -14.12 -5.97
N ILE A 44 -9.47 -14.71 -7.10
CA ILE A 44 -8.71 -14.01 -8.15
C ILE A 44 -9.46 -12.76 -8.65
N GLN A 45 -10.76 -12.87 -8.88
CA GLN A 45 -11.59 -11.76 -9.33
C GLN A 45 -11.61 -10.62 -8.32
N PHE A 46 -11.76 -10.93 -7.02
CA PHE A 46 -11.78 -9.92 -5.98
C PHE A 46 -10.42 -9.25 -5.81
N GLN A 47 -9.32 -10.04 -5.80
CA GLN A 47 -7.96 -9.51 -5.71
C GLN A 47 -7.60 -8.62 -6.91
N THR A 48 -8.13 -8.92 -8.10
CA THR A 48 -7.96 -8.07 -9.29
C THR A 48 -8.62 -6.71 -9.11
N GLU A 49 -9.87 -6.67 -8.62
CA GLU A 49 -10.56 -5.41 -8.34
C GLU A 49 -9.90 -4.64 -7.19
N VAL A 50 -9.46 -5.33 -6.14
CA VAL A 50 -8.72 -4.73 -5.02
C VAL A 50 -7.45 -4.05 -5.53
N ARG A 51 -6.69 -4.70 -6.42
CA ARG A 51 -5.50 -4.10 -7.03
C ARG A 51 -5.83 -2.83 -7.82
N ARG A 52 -6.93 -2.83 -8.58
CA ARG A 52 -7.39 -1.65 -9.31
C ARG A 52 -7.75 -0.49 -8.37
N GLU A 53 -8.45 -0.78 -7.27
CA GLU A 53 -8.81 0.24 -6.28
C GLU A 53 -7.57 0.78 -5.54
N PHE A 54 -6.58 -0.06 -5.24
CA PHE A 54 -5.32 0.40 -4.64
C PHE A 54 -4.55 1.37 -5.53
N THR A 55 -4.60 1.22 -6.86
CA THR A 55 -4.04 2.21 -7.79
C THR A 55 -4.73 3.57 -7.62
N LEU A 56 -6.05 3.61 -7.49
CA LEU A 56 -6.77 4.86 -7.25
C LEU A 56 -6.44 5.47 -5.89
N VAL A 57 -6.23 4.63 -4.87
CA VAL A 57 -5.78 5.10 -3.54
C VAL A 57 -4.37 5.68 -3.63
N ALA A 58 -3.44 5.03 -4.34
CA ALA A 58 -2.09 5.54 -4.57
C ALA A 58 -2.13 6.93 -5.24
N ASP A 59 -2.93 7.07 -6.31
CA ASP A 59 -3.12 8.36 -6.99
C ASP A 59 -3.63 9.45 -6.03
N GLN A 60 -4.55 9.12 -5.11
CA GLN A 60 -5.05 10.07 -4.11
C GLN A 60 -3.99 10.43 -3.05
N VAL A 61 -3.19 9.47 -2.60
CA VAL A 61 -2.07 9.73 -1.67
C VAL A 61 -1.07 10.68 -2.33
N GLN A 62 -0.64 10.36 -3.54
CA GLN A 62 0.35 11.16 -4.26
C GLN A 62 -0.18 12.58 -4.54
N ALA A 63 -1.42 12.69 -5.03
CA ALA A 63 -2.02 13.99 -5.34
C ALA A 63 -2.22 14.92 -4.14
N ARG A 64 -2.50 14.37 -2.94
CA ARG A 64 -2.78 15.17 -1.74
C ARG A 64 -1.60 15.34 -0.79
N HIS A 65 -0.70 14.35 -0.76
CA HIS A 65 0.31 14.25 0.29
C HIS A 65 1.75 14.19 -0.24
N GLY A 66 1.95 14.04 -1.55
CA GLY A 66 3.26 14.02 -2.21
C GLY A 66 3.62 12.66 -2.81
N ASP A 67 4.35 12.68 -3.92
CA ASP A 67 4.75 11.47 -4.66
C ASP A 67 5.63 10.51 -3.83
N ASP A 68 6.32 11.04 -2.82
CA ASP A 68 7.22 10.31 -1.92
C ASP A 68 6.48 9.58 -0.78
N ARG A 69 5.17 9.80 -0.62
CA ARG A 69 4.35 9.15 0.43
C ARG A 69 3.90 7.74 0.06
N TRP A 70 4.09 7.30 -1.17
CA TRP A 70 3.71 5.99 -1.67
C TRP A 70 4.85 5.33 -2.44
N VAL A 71 5.30 4.16 -2.00
CA VAL A 71 6.35 3.39 -2.67
C VAL A 71 5.86 1.98 -2.94
N GLU A 72 5.91 1.58 -4.21
CA GLU A 72 5.66 0.19 -4.60
C GLU A 72 6.91 -0.66 -4.39
N ILE A 73 6.75 -1.79 -3.71
CA ILE A 73 7.80 -2.77 -3.47
C ILE A 73 7.40 -4.06 -4.16
N ASP A 74 8.25 -4.56 -5.06
CA ASP A 74 8.11 -5.93 -5.53
C ASP A 74 8.40 -6.88 -4.36
N ALA A 75 7.39 -7.62 -3.93
CA ALA A 75 7.47 -8.58 -2.84
C ALA A 75 7.58 -10.04 -3.34
N SER A 76 8.04 -10.22 -4.59
CA SER A 76 8.48 -11.52 -5.11
C SER A 76 9.86 -11.92 -4.57
N GLY A 77 10.16 -13.22 -4.58
CA GLY A 77 11.41 -13.78 -4.07
C GLY A 77 11.29 -14.32 -2.65
N ASN A 78 12.43 -14.50 -1.98
CA ASN A 78 12.49 -14.97 -0.60
C ASN A 78 12.39 -13.80 0.39
N ILE A 79 12.22 -14.12 1.68
CA ILE A 79 12.03 -13.11 2.75
C ILE A 79 13.21 -12.13 2.80
N ASP A 80 14.45 -12.61 2.77
CA ASP A 80 15.65 -11.76 2.87
C ASP A 80 15.73 -10.73 1.73
N MET A 81 15.35 -11.13 0.51
CA MET A 81 15.31 -10.23 -0.65
C MET A 81 14.26 -9.13 -0.49
N VAL A 82 13.06 -9.49 -0.01
CA VAL A 82 11.97 -8.53 0.21
C VAL A 82 12.31 -7.60 1.38
N GLU A 83 12.89 -8.13 2.46
CA GLU A 83 13.41 -7.35 3.59
C GLU A 83 14.43 -6.32 3.12
N GLY A 84 15.40 -6.72 2.30
CA GLY A 84 16.40 -5.80 1.74
C GLY A 84 15.76 -4.65 0.96
N ARG A 85 14.77 -4.95 0.11
CA ARG A 85 14.04 -3.91 -0.66
C ARG A 85 13.30 -2.95 0.26
N ILE A 86 12.62 -3.46 1.29
CA ILE A 86 11.93 -2.63 2.28
C ILE A 86 12.94 -1.73 2.99
N TRP A 87 14.06 -2.30 3.45
CA TRP A 87 15.09 -1.55 4.17
C TRP A 87 15.68 -0.41 3.34
N ASP A 88 15.96 -0.66 2.06
CA ASP A 88 16.47 0.35 1.15
C ASP A 88 15.45 1.46 0.90
N SER A 89 14.15 1.14 0.85
CA SER A 89 13.09 2.14 0.68
C SER A 89 12.85 3.00 1.93
N ILE A 90 12.90 2.43 3.14
CA ILE A 90 12.62 3.21 4.36
C ILE A 90 13.82 3.99 4.89
N ARG A 91 15.05 3.63 4.50
CA ARG A 91 16.28 4.26 5.03
C ARG A 91 16.27 5.77 4.85
N GLY A 92 15.79 6.26 3.72
CA GLY A 92 15.68 7.69 3.44
C GLY A 92 14.78 8.40 4.44
N THR A 93 13.59 7.85 4.70
CA THR A 93 12.60 8.40 5.62
C THR A 93 13.06 8.36 7.08
N LEU A 94 13.72 7.28 7.50
CA LEU A 94 14.18 7.11 8.89
C LEU A 94 15.27 8.11 9.31
N LEU A 95 16.02 8.65 8.34
CA LEU A 95 17.11 9.60 8.60
C LEU A 95 16.68 11.07 8.48
N GLN A 96 15.42 11.32 8.11
CA GLN A 96 14.88 12.67 7.95
C GLN A 96 14.23 13.18 9.23
N ASP A 97 14.24 14.50 9.40
CA ASP A 97 13.35 15.16 10.35
C ASP A 97 11.96 15.27 9.69
N LEU A 98 11.02 14.45 10.16
CA LEU A 98 9.68 14.30 9.59
C LEU A 98 8.72 15.40 10.08
N GLY A 99 9.16 16.24 11.02
CA GLY A 99 8.38 17.36 11.52
C GLY A 99 7.10 16.95 12.25
N ILE A 100 6.02 17.69 12.02
CA ILE A 100 4.72 17.47 12.67
C ILE A 100 3.92 16.46 11.86
N ILE A 101 3.29 15.51 12.56
CA ILE A 101 2.37 14.53 11.98
C ILE A 101 1.27 15.24 11.19
N GLY A 102 1.18 14.92 9.89
CA GLY A 102 0.15 15.45 8.99
C GLY A 102 -1.21 14.79 9.20
N THR A 103 -2.20 15.26 8.41
CA THR A 103 -3.57 14.76 8.44
C THR A 103 -3.90 14.03 7.15
N LEU A 104 -4.34 12.77 7.26
CA LEU A 104 -4.72 11.93 6.13
C LEU A 104 -5.98 12.47 5.43
N TRP A 105 -5.95 12.49 4.10
CA TRP A 105 -7.00 12.96 3.18
C TRP A 105 -7.39 14.45 3.28
N ALA A 106 -6.62 15.24 4.02
CA ALA A 106 -6.74 16.70 4.03
C ALA A 106 -6.36 17.33 2.68
#